data_AF-A0A967W0V2-F1
#
_entry.id   AF-A0A967W0V2-F1
#
_cell.length_a   1.000
_cell.length_b   1.000
_cell.length_c   1.000
_cell.angle_alpha   90.00
_cell.angle_beta   90.00
_cell.angle_gamma   90.00
#
_symmetry.space_group_name_H-M   'P 1'
#
loop_
_entity.id
_entity.type
_entity.pdbx_description
1 polymer ?
#
loop_
_entity_poly.entity_id
_entity_poly.type
_entity_poly.pdbx_seq_one_letter_code
_entity_poly.pdbx_strand_id
1 'polypeptide(L)'
;LKAIRKTRVRTAEAINIVEKKDSRYPQNALPMRFLENHDEKRSLQVFGPEAIEAYATLLFSLPGLPLIYAGQEIGETQAPSLFEKDTLSWEEADSSLFGMYRELIKMRNQYSCLTSKNFTA
;
A
#
# COMPACT_ATOMS: atom_id res chain seq x y z
N LEU A 1 -7.73 -3.00 -1.48
CA LEU A 1 -6.55 -3.89 -1.54
C LEU A 1 -6.84 -5.28 -0.96
N LYS A 2 -7.33 -5.44 0.28
CA LYS A 2 -7.70 -6.77 0.84
C LYS A 2 -8.65 -7.60 -0.05
N ALA A 3 -9.67 -6.97 -0.66
CA ALA A 3 -10.58 -7.65 -1.59
C ALA A 3 -9.86 -8.13 -2.86
N ILE A 4 -9.04 -7.27 -3.47
CA ILE A 4 -8.18 -7.58 -4.63
C ILE A 4 -7.22 -8.75 -4.32
N ARG A 5 -6.74 -8.86 -3.07
CA ARG A 5 -5.92 -9.99 -2.62
C ARG A 5 -6.71 -11.30 -2.51
N LYS A 6 -7.89 -11.26 -1.88
CA LYS A 6 -8.64 -12.47 -1.51
C LYS A 6 -9.29 -13.18 -2.70
N THR A 7 -9.50 -12.48 -3.80
CA THR A 7 -10.09 -13.02 -5.01
C THR A 7 -9.05 -12.91 -6.13
N ARG A 8 -8.81 -13.99 -6.89
CA ARG A 8 -8.04 -13.89 -8.15
C ARG A 8 -8.87 -13.07 -9.14
N VAL A 9 -8.78 -11.76 -9.03
CA VAL A 9 -9.48 -10.80 -9.89
C VAL A 9 -8.62 -10.42 -11.08
N ARG A 10 -9.25 -10.16 -12.22
CA ARG A 10 -8.55 -9.51 -13.33
C ARG A 10 -8.23 -8.07 -12.95
N THR A 11 -7.18 -7.48 -13.52
CA THR A 11 -6.79 -6.09 -13.25
C THR A 11 -7.95 -5.10 -13.46
N ALA A 12 -8.77 -5.32 -14.49
CA ALA A 12 -9.97 -4.50 -14.75
C ALA A 12 -11.00 -4.57 -13.59
N GLU A 13 -11.15 -5.72 -12.95
CA GLU A 13 -12.06 -5.89 -11.82
C GLU A 13 -11.53 -5.23 -10.54
N ALA A 14 -10.20 -5.10 -10.40
CA ALA A 14 -9.59 -4.41 -9.27
C ALA A 14 -9.97 -2.91 -9.22
N ILE A 15 -10.07 -2.26 -10.39
CA ILE A 15 -10.54 -0.87 -10.51
C ILE A 15 -12.00 -0.78 -10.06
N ASN A 16 -12.87 -1.64 -10.58
CA ASN A 16 -14.29 -1.69 -10.21
C ASN A 16 -14.49 -1.88 -8.70
N ILE A 17 -13.66 -2.70 -8.04
CA ILE A 17 -13.71 -2.89 -6.59
C ILE A 17 -13.38 -1.59 -5.83
N VAL A 18 -12.43 -0.82 -6.34
CA VAL A 18 -12.03 0.47 -5.74
C VAL A 18 -13.14 1.50 -5.93
N GLU A 19 -13.61 1.69 -7.15
CA GLU A 19 -14.68 2.65 -7.46
C GLU A 19 -15.97 2.34 -6.71
N LYS A 20 -16.40 1.07 -6.67
CA LYS A 20 -17.57 0.65 -5.89
C LYS A 20 -17.39 0.86 -4.39
N LYS A 21 -16.16 0.76 -3.87
CA LYS A 21 -15.90 1.08 -2.46
C LYS A 21 -16.03 2.57 -2.23
N ASP A 22 -15.46 3.38 -3.11
CA ASP A 22 -15.39 4.83 -2.99
C ASP A 22 -16.76 5.50 -3.19
N SER A 23 -17.64 4.92 -4.03
CA SER A 23 -19.01 5.40 -4.27
C SER A 23 -19.92 5.40 -3.03
N ARG A 24 -19.46 4.80 -1.92
CA ARG A 24 -20.19 4.77 -0.63
C ARG A 24 -19.87 5.97 0.25
N TYR A 25 -18.92 6.82 -0.15
CA TYR A 25 -18.50 7.99 0.60
C TYR A 25 -18.90 9.28 -0.13
N PRO A 26 -18.99 10.42 0.58
CA PRO A 26 -19.22 11.72 -0.07
C PRO A 26 -18.16 12.04 -1.13
N GLN A 27 -18.52 12.85 -2.13
CA GLN A 27 -17.66 13.20 -3.27
C GLN A 27 -16.28 13.78 -2.87
N ASN A 28 -16.19 14.43 -1.71
CA ASN A 28 -14.96 15.02 -1.20
C ASN A 28 -14.18 14.15 -0.21
N ALA A 29 -14.60 12.90 0.00
CA ALA A 29 -13.87 11.98 0.85
C ALA A 29 -12.49 11.65 0.26
N LEU A 30 -11.48 11.59 1.12
CA LEU A 30 -10.12 11.17 0.76
C LEU A 30 -9.84 9.82 1.42
N PRO A 31 -10.03 8.70 0.69
CA PRO A 31 -9.83 7.38 1.27
C PRO A 31 -8.35 7.15 1.56
N MET A 32 -8.02 6.86 2.82
CA MET A 32 -6.72 6.34 3.18
C MET A 32 -6.64 4.85 2.78
N ARG A 33 -5.58 4.49 2.07
CA ARG A 33 -5.34 3.14 1.57
C ARG A 33 -4.05 2.61 2.16
N PHE A 34 -4.04 1.32 2.48
CA PHE A 34 -2.90 0.67 3.11
C PHE A 34 -2.80 -0.79 2.67
N LEU A 35 -1.58 -1.33 2.70
CA LEU A 35 -1.31 -2.76 2.57
C LEU A 35 -1.39 -3.45 3.93
N GLU A 36 -0.82 -2.81 4.95
CA GLU A 36 -0.82 -3.26 6.34
C GLU A 36 -1.06 -2.07 7.29
N ASN A 37 -1.35 -2.38 8.55
CA ASN A 37 -1.34 -1.46 9.68
C ASN A 37 -1.01 -2.28 10.95
N HIS A 38 -1.09 -1.67 12.14
CA HIS A 38 -0.79 -2.35 13.40
C HIS A 38 -1.68 -3.55 13.72
N ASP A 39 -2.89 -3.64 13.13
CA ASP A 39 -3.84 -4.75 13.34
C ASP A 39 -3.77 -5.84 12.26
N GLU A 40 -2.90 -5.68 11.27
CA GLU A 40 -2.78 -6.61 10.14
C GLU A 40 -1.44 -7.35 10.15
N LYS A 41 -1.44 -8.53 9.52
CA LYS A 41 -0.19 -9.22 9.22
C LYS A 41 0.68 -8.35 8.31
N ARG A 42 1.99 -8.45 8.50
CA ARG A 42 2.98 -7.74 7.70
C ARG A 42 2.81 -8.07 6.20
N SER A 43 2.82 -7.07 5.34
CA SER A 43 2.53 -7.15 3.92
C SER A 43 3.52 -8.07 3.22
N LEU A 44 4.79 -8.03 3.61
CA LEU A 44 5.80 -8.93 3.04
C LEU A 44 5.48 -10.40 3.35
N GLN A 45 5.03 -10.72 4.57
CA GLN A 45 4.57 -12.08 4.91
C GLN A 45 3.30 -12.49 4.16
N VAL A 46 2.45 -11.52 3.82
CA VAL A 46 1.17 -11.76 3.15
C VAL A 46 1.32 -11.95 1.65
N PHE A 47 2.14 -11.13 0.99
CA PHE A 47 2.26 -11.09 -0.47
C PHE A 47 3.49 -11.85 -0.98
N GLY A 48 4.51 -12.04 -0.15
CA GLY A 48 5.81 -12.57 -0.55
C GLY A 48 6.68 -11.52 -1.25
N PRO A 49 8.00 -11.78 -1.31
CA PRO A 49 8.96 -10.88 -1.95
C PRO A 49 8.71 -10.69 -3.46
N GLU A 50 8.10 -11.67 -4.13
CA GLU A 50 7.87 -11.62 -5.58
C GLU A 50 6.74 -10.66 -5.98
N ALA A 51 5.84 -10.32 -5.06
CA ALA A 51 4.65 -9.53 -5.37
C ALA A 51 4.56 -8.21 -4.59
N ILE A 52 5.35 -8.03 -3.53
CA ILE A 52 5.24 -6.85 -2.66
C ILE A 52 5.41 -5.53 -3.43
N GLU A 53 6.33 -5.49 -4.37
CA GLU A 53 6.60 -4.31 -5.20
C GLU A 53 5.39 -3.94 -6.08
N ALA A 54 4.71 -4.93 -6.66
CA ALA A 54 3.52 -4.72 -7.47
C ALA A 54 2.36 -4.18 -6.63
N TYR A 55 2.18 -4.69 -5.41
CA TYR A 55 1.15 -4.21 -4.48
C TYR A 55 1.46 -2.81 -3.94
N ALA A 56 2.73 -2.49 -3.67
CA ALA A 56 3.16 -1.15 -3.30
C ALA A 56 2.94 -0.17 -4.47
N THR A 57 3.31 -0.55 -5.68
CA THR A 57 3.07 0.25 -6.89
C THR A 57 1.58 0.53 -7.07
N LEU A 58 0.73 -0.48 -6.91
CA LEU A 58 -0.72 -0.31 -6.94
C LEU A 58 -1.21 0.64 -5.85
N LEU A 59 -0.71 0.52 -4.61
CA LEU A 59 -1.07 1.44 -3.52
C LEU A 59 -0.77 2.90 -3.90
N PHE A 60 0.38 3.15 -4.52
CA PHE A 60 0.82 4.49 -4.94
C PHE A 60 0.23 4.96 -6.27
N SER A 61 -0.49 4.12 -7.01
CA SER A 61 -1.18 4.49 -8.24
C SER A 61 -2.68 4.73 -8.05
N LEU A 62 -3.26 4.30 -6.91
CA LEU A 62 -4.68 4.49 -6.63
C LEU A 62 -5.01 5.93 -6.18
N PRO A 63 -6.20 6.47 -6.53
CA PRO A 63 -6.72 7.71 -5.96
C PRO A 63 -6.86 7.62 -4.44
N GLY A 64 -6.52 8.69 -3.71
CA GLY A 64 -6.61 8.76 -2.24
C GLY A 64 -5.26 8.99 -1.56
N LEU A 65 -5.14 8.59 -0.30
CA LEU A 65 -3.93 8.77 0.50
C LEU A 65 -3.27 7.42 0.77
N PRO A 66 -2.07 7.13 0.24
CA PRO A 66 -1.33 5.93 0.61
C PRO A 66 -0.79 6.08 2.04
N LEU A 67 -0.99 5.06 2.85
CA LEU A 67 -0.39 4.89 4.17
C LEU A 67 0.71 3.85 4.06
N ILE A 68 1.92 4.22 4.49
CA ILE A 68 3.02 3.30 4.76
C ILE A 68 3.04 3.07 6.27
N TYR A 69 2.99 1.82 6.70
CA TYR A 69 3.20 1.47 8.10
C TYR A 69 4.70 1.30 8.36
N ALA A 70 5.17 1.73 9.54
CA ALA A 70 6.60 1.69 9.84
C ALA A 70 7.16 0.26 9.69
N GLY A 71 8.25 0.12 8.95
CA GLY A 71 8.86 -1.17 8.65
C GLY A 71 8.43 -1.74 7.29
N GLN A 72 7.30 -1.29 6.71
CA GLN A 72 6.79 -1.83 5.44
C GLN A 72 7.79 -1.60 4.32
N GLU A 73 8.43 -0.43 4.37
CA GLU A 73 9.37 0.08 3.39
C GLU A 73 10.74 -0.58 3.46
N ILE A 74 11.08 -1.22 4.59
CA ILE A 74 12.33 -1.96 4.79
C ILE A 74 12.13 -3.48 4.84
N GLY A 75 10.91 -3.96 4.58
CA GLY A 75 10.62 -5.40 4.52
C GLY A 75 10.43 -6.07 5.88
N GLU A 76 10.05 -5.31 6.92
CA GLU A 76 9.79 -5.89 8.25
C GLU A 76 8.70 -6.96 8.20
N THR A 77 8.98 -8.12 8.80
CA THR A 77 8.09 -9.28 8.82
C THR A 77 7.54 -9.58 10.21
N GLN A 78 8.11 -9.03 11.27
CA GLN A 78 7.60 -9.23 12.63
C GLN A 78 6.38 -8.35 12.90
N ALA A 79 5.38 -8.94 13.54
CA ALA A 79 4.22 -8.21 14.03
C ALA A 79 4.61 -7.43 15.30
N PRO A 80 4.13 -6.19 15.48
CA PRO A 80 4.49 -5.38 16.63
C PRO A 80 4.06 -6.05 17.93
N SER A 81 4.92 -5.98 18.95
CA SER A 81 4.52 -6.37 20.31
C SER A 81 3.41 -5.46 20.86
N LEU A 82 2.44 -6.05 21.55
CA LEU A 82 1.35 -5.31 22.22
C LEU A 82 1.77 -4.73 23.57
N PHE A 83 2.80 -5.30 24.20
CA PHE A 83 3.15 -5.02 25.59
C PHE A 83 4.58 -4.53 25.76
N GLU A 84 5.46 -4.87 24.83
CA GLU A 84 6.88 -4.51 24.88
C GLU A 84 7.20 -3.44 23.86
N LYS A 85 8.25 -2.64 24.15
CA LYS A 85 8.78 -1.71 23.16
C LYS A 85 9.41 -2.51 22.03
N ASP A 86 8.84 -2.38 20.85
CA ASP A 86 9.34 -2.97 19.63
C ASP A 86 10.05 -1.91 18.78
N THR A 87 11.17 -2.28 18.18
CA THR A 87 11.99 -1.39 17.35
C THR A 87 12.32 -2.05 16.04
N LEU A 88 12.24 -1.29 14.95
CA LEU A 88 12.59 -1.78 13.62
C LEU A 88 14.06 -2.22 13.55
N SER A 89 14.28 -3.37 12.93
CA SER A 89 15.61 -3.92 12.65
C SER A 89 16.23 -3.22 11.44
N TRP A 90 16.91 -2.09 11.68
CA TRP A 90 17.57 -1.34 10.61
C TRP A 90 18.76 -2.07 9.97
N GLU A 91 19.35 -3.04 10.68
CA GLU A 91 20.44 -3.88 10.17
C GLU A 91 19.96 -4.87 9.10
N GLU A 92 18.71 -5.32 9.20
CA GLU A 92 18.07 -6.26 8.28
C GLU A 92 17.25 -5.55 7.20
N ALA A 93 17.34 -4.22 7.13
CA ALA A 93 16.53 -3.41 6.23
C ALA A 93 16.81 -3.74 4.76
N ASP A 94 15.75 -4.05 4.01
CA ASP A 94 15.82 -4.19 2.56
C ASP A 94 15.99 -2.81 1.90
N SER A 95 17.25 -2.48 1.59
CA SER A 95 17.61 -1.22 0.93
C SER A 95 17.01 -1.06 -0.47
N SER A 96 16.73 -2.17 -1.18
CA SER A 96 16.12 -2.14 -2.51
C SER A 96 14.65 -1.75 -2.39
N LEU A 97 13.92 -2.41 -1.48
CA LEU A 97 12.53 -2.07 -1.21
C LEU A 97 12.39 -0.63 -0.70
N PHE A 98 13.30 -0.20 0.18
CA PHE A 98 13.32 1.18 0.67
C PHE A 98 13.52 2.19 -0.48
N GLY A 99 14.47 1.92 -1.38
CA GLY A 99 14.70 2.72 -2.59
C GLY A 99 13.46 2.77 -3.48
N MET A 100 12.78 1.65 -3.68
CA MET A 100 11.54 1.58 -4.46
C MET A 100 10.44 2.47 -3.85
N TYR A 101 10.20 2.41 -2.52
CA TYR A 101 9.21 3.28 -1.88
C TYR A 101 9.55 4.76 -2.06
N ARG A 102 10.83 5.14 -1.98
CA ARG A 102 11.25 6.52 -2.24
C ARG A 102 10.93 6.97 -3.66
N GLU A 103 11.21 6.12 -4.66
CA GLU A 103 10.88 6.45 -6.06
C GLU A 103 9.37 6.52 -6.28
N LEU A 104 8.57 5.62 -5.69
CA LEU A 104 7.10 5.69 -5.77
C LEU A 104 6.54 7.00 -5.17
N ILE A 105 7.06 7.42 -4.01
CA ILE A 105 6.67 8.69 -3.38
C ILE A 105 7.04 9.86 -4.29
N LYS A 106 8.26 9.87 -4.83
CA LYS A 106 8.74 10.90 -5.75
C LYS A 106 7.88 10.98 -7.01
N MET A 107 7.60 9.84 -7.65
CA MET A 107 6.72 9.77 -8.82
C MET A 107 5.33 10.31 -8.49
N ARG A 108 4.73 9.89 -7.37
CA ARG A 108 3.40 10.35 -6.96
C ARG A 108 3.37 11.87 -6.77
N ASN A 109 4.40 12.45 -6.17
CA ASN A 109 4.48 13.91 -5.98
C ASN A 109 4.78 14.68 -7.28
N GLN A 110 5.43 14.04 -8.24
CA GLN A 110 5.80 14.66 -9.52
C GLN A 110 4.64 14.66 -10.52
N TYR A 111 3.84 13.59 -10.57
CA TYR A 111 2.80 13.41 -11.58
C TYR A 111 1.40 13.59 -10.99
N SER A 112 0.71 14.66 -11.40
CA SER A 112 -0.62 15.01 -10.90
C SER A 112 -1.68 13.92 -11.15
N CYS A 113 -1.52 13.10 -12.19
CA CYS A 113 -2.39 11.96 -12.46
C CYS A 113 -2.39 10.94 -11.31
N LEU A 114 -1.28 10.78 -10.59
CA LEU A 114 -1.15 9.88 -9.45
C LEU A 114 -1.74 10.47 -8.15
N THR A 115 -1.95 11.79 -8.09
CA THR A 115 -2.62 12.47 -6.96
C THR A 115 -4.09 12.79 -7.22
N SER A 116 -4.56 12.55 -8.44
CA SER A 116 -5.92 12.89 -8.86
C SER A 116 -6.96 12.01 -8.15
N LYS A 117 -8.19 12.51 -8.02
CA LYS A 117 -9.29 11.80 -7.33
C LYS A 117 -9.93 10.69 -8.16
N ASN A 118 -9.70 10.68 -9.48
CA ASN A 118 -10.37 9.79 -10.41
C ASN A 118 -9.34 8.99 -11.21
N PHE A 119 -9.69 7.77 -11.60
CA PHE A 119 -8.96 7.07 -12.66
C PHE A 119 -9.31 7.77 -13.99
N THR A 120 -8.52 8.74 -14.42
CA THR A 120 -8.69 9.34 -15.76
C THR A 120 -8.05 8.43 -16.80
N ALA A 121 -8.85 7.98 -17.76
CA ALA A 121 -8.38 7.56 -19.09
C ALA A 121 -8.49 8.74 -20.04
#